data_AF-A0A8G1RLD1-F1
#
_entry.id   AF-A0A8G1RLD1-F1
#
_cell.length_a   1.000
_cell.length_b   1.000
_cell.length_c   1.000
_cell.angle_alpha   90.00
_cell.angle_beta   90.00
_cell.angle_gamma   90.00
#
_symmetry.space_group_name_H-M   'P 1'
#
loop_
_entity.id
_entity.type
_entity.pdbx_description
1 polymer ?
#
loop_
_entity_poly.entity_id
_entity_poly.type
_entity_poly.pdbx_seq_one_letter_code
_entity_poly.pdbx_strand_id
1 'polypeptide(L)'
;MQIIGYTAAAALVSGLAAAQSSHWVDIWTAMPQLTEPANLPPQPFNSSSAIFLNTTIRQTLRLTHPASTIRLRLSNAFGVDDLDVANVSLALPLQNELGASVIVPDTVQPILFDGFDSIIIPPGSLAVSDPIQLPSTQLNTTITVDIYLADGQSGGAITSHPGSRTTSWMQFGNSIGITNFTDPSVASVEHWYFISTVEAYLPNTVKACALLGDSITDGRGSDNNKNNRWPDLLLTRMQSTDSNAALSQIPLLNQAAGGNRILHDSLGPSLLSRIDRDVLAHTQVHWAILFEGVNDIGTADTSPTNQTVTGDRLIRAYRQIVTRLHAVGIPVFGATITPLGTPANASVVQPYSDPERERTRQRVNTFIRESGLFDAVLDFDAVLRDPEDPAVLRAEFDSGDHLHPNVKGYEALAVSVDLEIFSR
;
A
#
# COMPACT_ATOMS: atom_id res chain seq x y z
N MET A 1 -25.66 37.35 -68.90
CA MET A 1 -25.54 35.92 -68.56
C MET A 1 -24.09 35.51 -68.76
N GLN A 2 -23.27 35.60 -67.72
CA GLN A 2 -22.05 34.80 -67.60
C GLN A 2 -21.60 34.83 -66.14
N ILE A 3 -21.60 33.64 -65.57
CA ILE A 3 -21.22 33.31 -64.20
C ILE A 3 -19.70 33.25 -64.18
N ILE A 4 -19.06 33.96 -63.25
CA ILE A 4 -17.67 33.69 -62.86
C ILE A 4 -17.69 33.52 -61.35
N GLY A 5 -17.73 32.25 -60.92
CA GLY A 5 -17.54 31.86 -59.54
C GLY A 5 -16.05 31.85 -59.22
N TYR A 6 -15.66 32.60 -58.20
CA TYR A 6 -14.36 32.44 -57.55
C TYR A 6 -14.58 31.62 -56.28
N THR A 7 -14.16 30.35 -56.32
CA THR A 7 -13.89 29.55 -55.13
C THR A 7 -12.52 29.92 -54.59
N ALA A 8 -12.47 30.53 -53.41
CA ALA A 8 -11.27 30.58 -52.58
C ALA A 8 -11.58 29.84 -51.28
N ALA A 9 -11.00 28.64 -51.16
CA ALA A 9 -11.05 27.82 -49.96
C ALA A 9 -10.19 28.46 -48.87
N ALA A 10 -10.80 28.91 -47.78
CA ALA A 10 -10.10 29.17 -46.54
C ALA A 10 -9.91 27.83 -45.81
N ALA A 11 -8.72 27.25 -45.90
CA ALA A 11 -8.31 26.16 -45.03
C ALA A 11 -8.09 26.72 -43.62
N LEU A 12 -9.13 26.67 -42.79
CA LEU A 12 -8.98 26.77 -41.34
C LEU A 12 -8.37 25.44 -40.86
N VAL A 13 -7.05 25.44 -40.69
CA VAL A 13 -6.36 24.41 -39.89
C VAL A 13 -6.74 24.68 -38.43
N SER A 14 -7.89 24.17 -38.01
CA SER A 14 -8.24 24.06 -36.61
C SER A 14 -7.46 22.91 -36.00
N GLY A 15 -6.22 23.18 -35.60
CA GLY A 15 -5.49 22.37 -34.64
C GLY A 15 -6.14 22.49 -33.26
N LEU A 16 -7.25 21.80 -33.05
CA LEU A 16 -7.72 21.47 -31.71
C LEU A 16 -6.75 20.44 -31.17
N ALA A 17 -5.70 20.88 -30.48
CA ALA A 17 -5.07 20.05 -29.49
C ALA A 17 -6.19 19.66 -28.52
N ALA A 18 -6.59 18.39 -28.53
CA ALA A 18 -7.53 17.87 -27.56
C ALA A 18 -6.98 18.24 -26.18
N ALA A 19 -7.70 19.07 -25.43
CA ALA A 19 -7.37 19.34 -24.04
C ALA A 19 -7.25 17.98 -23.37
N GLN A 20 -6.05 17.60 -22.97
CA GLN A 20 -5.79 16.31 -22.37
C GLN A 20 -6.64 16.25 -21.09
N SER A 21 -7.68 15.44 -21.12
CA SER A 21 -8.57 15.30 -19.98
C SER A 21 -7.79 14.69 -18.82
N SER A 22 -8.00 15.24 -17.63
CA SER A 22 -7.35 14.81 -16.39
C SER A 22 -8.37 14.24 -15.42
N HIS A 23 -7.90 13.30 -14.59
CA HIS A 23 -8.68 12.58 -13.59
C HIS A 23 -7.89 12.43 -12.30
N TRP A 24 -8.57 12.03 -11.22
CA TRP A 24 -7.87 11.61 -10.01
C TRP A 24 -7.32 10.19 -10.19
N VAL A 25 -6.12 9.93 -9.68
CA VAL A 25 -5.49 8.60 -9.66
C VAL A 25 -4.88 8.42 -8.28
N ASP A 26 -5.06 7.26 -7.67
CA ASP A 26 -4.36 6.95 -6.44
C ASP A 26 -2.86 6.80 -6.73
N ILE A 27 -2.01 7.43 -5.91
CA ILE A 27 -0.54 7.44 -6.07
C ILE A 27 0.21 7.02 -4.80
N TRP A 28 -0.53 6.70 -3.74
CA TRP A 28 -0.02 6.09 -2.53
C TRP A 28 -1.20 5.52 -1.76
N THR A 29 -1.03 4.35 -1.15
CA THR A 29 -2.04 3.73 -0.26
C THR A 29 -1.36 3.10 0.95
N ALA A 30 -2.14 2.97 2.02
CA ALA A 30 -1.89 2.01 3.08
C ALA A 30 -3.20 1.27 3.37
N MET A 31 -3.13 -0.06 3.47
CA MET A 31 -4.30 -0.89 3.77
C MET A 31 -4.82 -0.56 5.17
N PRO A 32 -6.06 -0.06 5.33
CA PRO A 32 -6.61 0.26 6.64
C PRO A 32 -6.81 -1.01 7.48
N GLN A 33 -6.36 -0.97 8.73
CA GLN A 33 -6.50 -2.02 9.74
C GLN A 33 -7.15 -1.48 11.02
N LEU A 34 -7.85 -2.35 11.74
CA LEU A 34 -8.16 -2.10 13.15
C LEU A 34 -6.84 -2.19 13.93
N THR A 35 -6.53 -1.15 14.69
CA THR A 35 -5.33 -1.14 15.51
C THR A 35 -5.47 -2.12 16.66
N GLU A 36 -4.62 -3.14 16.69
CA GLU A 36 -4.58 -4.08 17.80
C GLU A 36 -4.07 -3.41 19.08
N PRO A 37 -4.48 -3.85 20.28
CA PRO A 37 -4.04 -3.24 21.54
C PRO A 37 -2.53 -3.10 21.69
N ALA A 38 -1.76 -4.09 21.20
CA ALA A 38 -0.29 -4.07 21.25
C ALA A 38 0.35 -3.06 20.27
N ASN A 39 -0.40 -2.62 19.25
CA ASN A 39 0.00 -1.69 18.21
C ASN A 39 -0.63 -0.29 18.37
N LEU A 40 -1.38 -0.06 19.46
CA LEU A 40 -1.82 1.29 19.83
C LEU A 40 -0.62 2.22 19.98
N PRO A 41 -0.80 3.55 19.80
CA PRO A 41 0.31 4.47 19.99
C PRO A 41 0.89 4.35 21.40
N PRO A 42 2.19 4.62 21.57
CA PRO A 42 2.85 4.45 22.86
C PRO A 42 2.24 5.38 23.92
N GLN A 43 2.41 5.03 25.19
CA GLN A 43 2.11 5.96 26.28
C GLN A 43 2.93 7.26 26.10
N PRO A 44 2.37 8.44 26.42
CA PRO A 44 1.06 8.66 27.06
C PRO A 44 -0.15 8.76 26.10
N PHE A 45 0.03 8.52 24.80
CA PHE A 45 -0.97 8.78 23.76
C PHE A 45 -2.13 7.78 23.72
N ASN A 46 -2.04 6.69 24.49
CA ASN A 46 -3.11 5.71 24.71
C ASN A 46 -3.52 5.58 26.19
N SER A 47 -3.11 6.52 27.05
CA SER A 47 -3.29 6.40 28.51
C SER A 47 -4.61 6.97 29.05
N SER A 48 -5.46 7.52 28.18
CA SER A 48 -6.75 8.13 28.56
C SER A 48 -7.93 7.28 28.06
N SER A 49 -9.16 7.75 28.25
CA SER A 49 -10.35 7.14 27.62
C SER A 49 -10.43 7.40 26.10
N ALA A 50 -9.58 8.28 25.58
CA ALA A 50 -9.39 8.56 24.16
C ALA A 50 -7.93 8.34 23.75
N ILE A 51 -7.75 7.80 22.55
CA ILE A 51 -6.45 7.71 21.89
C ILE A 51 -6.12 9.06 21.23
N PHE A 52 -4.88 9.51 21.35
CA PHE A 52 -4.39 10.77 20.79
C PHE A 52 -5.12 12.02 21.30
N LEU A 53 -5.60 12.01 22.55
CA LEU A 53 -6.17 13.21 23.18
C LEU A 53 -5.18 14.38 23.12
N ASN A 54 -5.62 15.53 22.61
CA ASN A 54 -4.83 16.74 22.40
C ASN A 54 -3.45 16.45 21.77
N THR A 55 -3.42 15.72 20.66
CA THR A 55 -2.17 15.24 20.06
C THR A 55 -2.05 15.63 18.59
N THR A 56 -0.86 16.10 18.20
CA THR A 56 -0.48 16.19 16.80
C THR A 56 0.35 14.96 16.42
N ILE A 57 -0.04 14.30 15.34
CA ILE A 57 0.65 13.15 14.74
C ILE A 57 1.31 13.63 13.45
N ARG A 58 2.60 13.36 13.27
CA ARG A 58 3.40 13.68 12.08
C ARG A 58 3.82 12.40 11.38
N GLN A 59 3.46 12.28 10.12
CA GLN A 59 3.66 11.07 9.32
C GLN A 59 4.31 11.42 7.99
N THR A 60 5.18 10.55 7.47
CA THR A 60 5.81 10.77 6.15
C THR A 60 5.41 9.68 5.17
N LEU A 61 5.23 10.06 3.90
CA LEU A 61 4.75 9.20 2.82
C LEU A 61 5.59 9.47 1.56
N ARG A 62 6.15 8.42 0.95
CA ARG A 62 6.81 8.55 -0.36
C ARG A 62 5.79 8.35 -1.46
N LEU A 63 5.53 9.40 -2.24
CA LEU A 63 4.60 9.34 -3.37
C LEU A 63 5.16 8.43 -4.47
N THR A 64 4.30 7.59 -5.06
CA THR A 64 4.73 6.66 -6.11
C THR A 64 4.65 7.25 -7.52
N HIS A 65 4.13 8.47 -7.65
CA HIS A 65 4.08 9.21 -8.90
C HIS A 65 4.26 10.71 -8.63
N PRO A 66 4.98 11.45 -9.51
CA PRO A 66 5.10 12.90 -9.39
C PRO A 66 3.76 13.58 -9.71
N ALA A 67 3.38 14.60 -8.95
CA ALA A 67 2.14 15.33 -9.17
C ALA A 67 2.29 16.79 -8.75
N SER A 68 1.59 17.69 -9.42
CA SER A 68 1.46 19.09 -8.97
C SER A 68 0.26 19.31 -8.06
N THR A 69 -0.78 18.50 -8.22
CA THR A 69 -2.02 18.64 -7.45
C THR A 69 -2.41 17.28 -6.90
N ILE A 70 -2.60 17.23 -5.58
CA ILE A 70 -3.01 16.01 -4.86
C ILE A 70 -4.24 16.26 -3.98
N ARG A 71 -4.79 15.19 -3.41
CA ARG A 71 -5.71 15.24 -2.28
C ARG A 71 -5.48 14.03 -1.38
N LEU A 72 -5.85 14.16 -0.11
CA LEU A 72 -5.64 13.16 0.94
C LEU A 72 -6.95 12.44 1.26
N ARG A 73 -6.89 11.14 1.54
CA ARG A 73 -7.99 10.39 2.15
C ARG A 73 -7.68 10.00 3.59
N LEU A 74 -8.52 10.47 4.51
CA LEU A 74 -8.51 10.05 5.92
C LEU A 74 -9.61 9.01 6.13
N SER A 75 -9.33 7.97 6.91
CA SER A 75 -10.20 6.81 7.10
C SER A 75 -10.51 6.58 8.57
N ASN A 76 -11.80 6.42 8.84
CA ASN A 76 -12.35 5.93 10.10
C ASN A 76 -13.01 4.54 9.90
N ALA A 77 -12.47 3.72 8.97
CA ALA A 77 -13.04 2.44 8.57
C ALA A 77 -13.28 1.45 9.73
N PHE A 78 -12.48 1.53 10.79
CA PHE A 78 -12.56 0.64 11.97
C PHE A 78 -12.89 1.36 13.27
N GLY A 79 -13.04 2.68 13.25
CA GLY A 79 -13.51 3.39 14.43
C GLY A 79 -14.99 3.13 14.67
N VAL A 80 -15.36 3.08 15.94
CA VAL A 80 -16.75 2.89 16.39
C VAL A 80 -17.40 4.21 16.83
N ASP A 81 -16.59 5.27 16.95
CA ASP A 81 -16.99 6.64 17.26
C ASP A 81 -16.53 7.59 16.13
N ASP A 82 -17.13 8.78 16.08
CA ASP A 82 -16.71 9.84 15.18
C ASP A 82 -15.21 10.16 15.37
N LEU A 83 -14.49 10.31 14.26
CA LEU A 83 -13.12 10.80 14.25
C LEU A 83 -13.15 12.31 13.97
N ASP A 84 -12.98 13.10 15.03
CA ASP A 84 -12.90 14.56 14.95
C ASP A 84 -11.47 15.03 14.64
N VAL A 85 -11.26 15.41 13.39
CA VAL A 85 -9.98 15.94 12.90
C VAL A 85 -10.02 17.45 12.96
N ALA A 86 -9.30 18.03 13.92
CA ALA A 86 -9.33 19.47 14.17
C ALA A 86 -8.52 20.26 13.16
N ASN A 87 -7.34 19.77 12.76
CA ASN A 87 -6.50 20.40 11.75
C ASN A 87 -5.61 19.37 11.03
N VAL A 88 -5.30 19.64 9.76
CA VAL A 88 -4.36 18.86 8.97
C VAL A 88 -3.46 19.79 8.17
N SER A 89 -2.17 19.46 8.04
CA SER A 89 -1.27 20.14 7.10
C SER A 89 -0.40 19.19 6.30
N LEU A 90 0.09 19.70 5.19
CA LEU A 90 1.14 19.11 4.38
C LEU A 90 2.41 19.94 4.50
N ALA A 91 3.57 19.30 4.50
CA ALA A 91 4.87 19.93 4.28
C ALA A 91 5.81 18.97 3.53
N LEU A 92 6.99 19.44 3.15
CA LEU A 92 8.10 18.57 2.76
C LEU A 92 8.99 18.28 3.99
N PRO A 93 9.44 17.04 4.19
CA PRO A 93 10.44 16.73 5.20
C PRO A 93 11.80 17.30 4.80
N LEU A 94 12.65 17.55 5.80
CA LEU A 94 14.03 17.92 5.54
C LEU A 94 14.73 16.81 4.73
N GLN A 95 15.48 17.17 3.68
CA GLN A 95 16.24 16.22 2.84
C GLN A 95 15.41 15.10 2.19
N ASN A 96 14.09 15.28 2.00
CA ASN A 96 13.20 14.26 1.45
C ASN A 96 13.16 12.95 2.28
N GLU A 97 13.55 13.03 3.56
CA GLU A 97 13.74 11.89 4.45
C GLU A 97 12.41 11.30 4.95
N LEU A 98 12.27 9.98 4.84
CA LEU A 98 11.17 9.24 5.48
C LEU A 98 11.45 9.08 6.98
N GLY A 99 10.39 9.13 7.77
CA GLY A 99 10.45 9.08 9.22
C GLY A 99 10.98 10.36 9.87
N ALA A 100 11.12 11.46 9.12
CA ALA A 100 11.67 12.71 9.65
C ALA A 100 10.72 13.38 10.65
N SER A 101 11.27 13.82 11.78
CA SER A 101 10.56 14.71 12.73
C SER A 101 10.60 16.18 12.29
N VAL A 102 11.49 16.51 11.34
CA VAL A 102 11.78 17.88 10.89
C VAL A 102 11.21 18.13 9.50
N ILE A 103 10.56 19.28 9.32
CA ILE A 103 10.03 19.73 8.03
C ILE A 103 10.76 20.98 7.51
N VAL A 104 10.54 21.31 6.24
CA VAL A 104 10.93 22.60 5.64
C VAL A 104 9.81 23.62 5.87
N PRO A 105 9.98 24.66 6.72
CA PRO A 105 8.87 25.51 7.18
C PRO A 105 8.10 26.21 6.06
N ASP A 106 8.79 26.69 5.03
CA ASP A 106 8.17 27.44 3.92
C ASP A 106 7.33 26.56 2.98
N THR A 107 7.26 25.24 3.24
CA THR A 107 6.45 24.29 2.47
C THR A 107 5.14 23.92 3.14
N VAL A 108 4.88 24.43 4.34
CA VAL A 108 3.65 24.12 5.10
C VAL A 108 2.42 24.68 4.39
N GLN A 109 1.43 23.82 4.16
CA GLN A 109 0.13 24.18 3.62
C GLN A 109 -0.98 23.51 4.44
N PRO A 110 -2.07 24.22 4.79
CA PRO A 110 -3.23 23.58 5.41
C PRO A 110 -3.90 22.63 4.40
N ILE A 111 -4.37 21.49 4.89
CA ILE A 111 -5.26 20.59 4.15
C ILE A 111 -6.69 20.88 4.62
N LEU A 112 -7.57 21.21 3.67
CA LEU A 112 -8.95 21.61 3.93
C LEU A 112 -9.95 20.53 3.49
N PHE A 113 -11.18 20.62 3.99
CA PHE A 113 -12.31 19.79 3.61
C PHE A 113 -13.52 20.68 3.32
N ASP A 114 -13.88 20.84 2.04
CA ASP A 114 -14.92 21.78 1.59
C ASP A 114 -14.66 23.23 2.08
N GLY A 115 -13.40 23.64 2.10
CA GLY A 115 -12.93 24.94 2.56
C GLY A 115 -12.78 25.07 4.08
N PHE A 116 -13.13 24.05 4.87
CA PHE A 116 -12.97 24.05 6.34
C PHE A 116 -11.64 23.40 6.76
N ASP A 117 -11.08 23.86 7.87
CA ASP A 117 -9.83 23.36 8.44
C ASP A 117 -10.00 22.09 9.29
N SER A 118 -11.24 21.71 9.58
CA SER A 118 -11.62 20.55 10.37
C SER A 118 -12.67 19.68 9.66
N ILE A 119 -12.76 18.42 10.08
CA ILE A 119 -13.79 17.48 9.62
C ILE A 119 -14.08 16.41 10.66
N ILE A 120 -15.35 16.03 10.78
CA ILE A 120 -15.80 14.88 11.56
C ILE A 120 -16.06 13.72 10.59
N ILE A 121 -15.37 12.59 10.79
CA ILE A 121 -15.50 11.40 9.94
C ILE A 121 -16.31 10.33 10.70
N PRO A 122 -17.52 9.98 10.25
CA PRO A 122 -18.35 8.98 10.93
C PRO A 122 -17.70 7.59 11.00
N PRO A 123 -18.14 6.73 11.93
CA PRO A 123 -17.72 5.33 12.00
C PRO A 123 -17.85 4.62 10.66
N GLY A 124 -16.84 3.82 10.28
CA GLY A 124 -16.84 3.05 9.04
C GLY A 124 -16.68 3.88 7.76
N SER A 125 -16.44 5.19 7.87
CA SER A 125 -16.41 6.11 6.73
C SER A 125 -15.00 6.63 6.41
N LEU A 126 -14.87 7.36 5.31
CA LEU A 126 -13.66 8.09 4.93
C LEU A 126 -14.01 9.52 4.51
N ALA A 127 -13.04 10.42 4.61
CA ALA A 127 -13.10 11.77 4.08
C ALA A 127 -12.04 11.99 3.01
N VAL A 128 -12.34 12.83 2.03
CA VAL A 128 -11.43 13.25 0.97
C VAL A 128 -11.21 14.76 1.11
N SER A 129 -9.95 15.19 1.12
CA SER A 129 -9.61 16.61 1.22
C SER A 129 -9.91 17.36 -0.08
N ASP A 130 -9.89 18.68 0.03
CA ASP A 130 -9.78 19.59 -1.11
C ASP A 130 -8.45 19.37 -1.85
N PRO A 131 -8.34 19.80 -3.13
CA PRO A 131 -7.09 19.76 -3.87
C PRO A 131 -5.98 20.64 -3.24
N ILE A 132 -4.77 20.08 -3.14
CA ILE A 132 -3.58 20.70 -2.55
C ILE A 132 -2.52 20.86 -3.65
N GLN A 133 -1.86 22.01 -3.73
CA GLN A 133 -0.76 22.23 -4.67
C GLN A 133 0.56 21.78 -4.05
N LEU A 134 1.17 20.74 -4.61
CA LEU A 134 2.43 20.22 -4.08
C LEU A 134 3.59 21.20 -4.29
N PRO A 135 4.41 21.45 -3.25
CA PRO A 135 5.61 22.27 -3.37
C PRO A 135 6.71 21.66 -4.26
N SER A 136 6.64 20.36 -4.55
CA SER A 136 7.59 19.61 -5.39
C SER A 136 6.84 18.65 -6.31
N THR A 137 7.28 18.59 -7.57
CA THR A 137 6.80 17.64 -8.59
C THR A 137 7.86 16.60 -8.94
N GLN A 138 8.91 16.45 -8.12
CA GLN A 138 9.98 15.50 -8.36
C GLN A 138 9.53 14.05 -8.16
N LEU A 139 10.14 13.12 -8.90
CA LEU A 139 10.02 11.69 -8.63
C LEU A 139 10.46 11.39 -7.20
N ASN A 140 9.82 10.41 -6.56
CA ASN A 140 10.13 9.98 -5.19
C ASN A 140 10.02 11.09 -4.14
N THR A 141 9.19 12.13 -4.39
CA THR A 141 8.87 13.14 -3.40
C THR A 141 8.26 12.47 -2.17
N THR A 142 8.85 12.73 -1.01
CA THR A 142 8.30 12.42 0.30
C THR A 142 7.53 13.64 0.79
N ILE A 143 6.32 13.42 1.29
CA ILE A 143 5.54 14.46 1.97
C ILE A 143 5.44 14.14 3.45
N THR A 144 5.30 15.18 4.26
CA THR A 144 4.93 15.10 5.68
C THR A 144 3.48 15.53 5.81
N VAL A 145 2.69 14.76 6.55
CA VAL A 145 1.31 15.08 6.91
C VAL A 145 1.24 15.18 8.43
N ASP A 146 0.82 16.34 8.94
CA ASP A 146 0.47 16.51 10.34
C ASP A 146 -1.05 16.42 10.50
N ILE A 147 -1.53 15.69 11.51
CA ILE A 147 -2.94 15.57 11.89
C ILE A 147 -3.06 15.92 13.37
N TYR A 148 -3.91 16.89 13.70
CA TYR A 148 -4.20 17.27 15.08
C TYR A 148 -5.59 16.79 15.49
N LEU A 149 -5.63 16.05 16.61
CA LEU A 149 -6.85 15.59 17.26
C LEU A 149 -6.96 16.30 18.61
N ALA A 150 -7.89 17.25 18.72
CA ALA A 150 -8.09 18.02 19.95
C ALA A 150 -8.63 17.13 21.08
N ASP A 151 -9.69 16.37 20.78
CA ASP A 151 -10.37 15.49 21.74
C ASP A 151 -9.92 14.02 21.64
N GLY A 152 -9.05 13.70 20.67
CA GLY A 152 -8.66 12.34 20.36
C GLY A 152 -9.82 11.52 19.79
N GLN A 153 -9.63 10.21 19.64
CA GLN A 153 -10.70 9.27 19.30
C GLN A 153 -11.04 8.43 20.53
N SER A 154 -12.32 8.41 20.91
CA SER A 154 -12.80 7.68 22.08
C SER A 154 -12.62 6.16 21.92
N GLY A 155 -12.41 5.47 23.05
CA GLY A 155 -12.21 4.02 23.07
C GLY A 155 -10.80 3.60 22.62
N GLY A 156 -10.68 2.39 22.08
CA GLY A 156 -9.40 1.83 21.61
C GLY A 156 -9.45 1.28 20.18
N ALA A 157 -10.60 1.38 19.51
CA ALA A 157 -10.75 0.93 18.13
C ALA A 157 -10.48 2.12 17.20
N ILE A 158 -9.24 2.23 16.71
CA ILE A 158 -8.84 3.27 15.76
C ILE A 158 -8.35 2.64 14.46
N THR A 159 -8.47 3.39 13.36
CA THR A 159 -7.92 2.97 12.06
C THR A 159 -6.43 3.30 11.98
N SER A 160 -5.61 2.30 11.69
CA SER A 160 -4.17 2.49 11.46
C SER A 160 -3.65 1.51 10.40
N HIS A 161 -2.34 1.56 10.19
CA HIS A 161 -1.57 0.57 9.49
C HIS A 161 -0.27 0.32 10.28
N PRO A 162 -0.24 -0.69 11.17
CA PRO A 162 0.92 -0.98 12.02
C PRO A 162 2.15 -1.48 11.24
N GLY A 163 1.96 -1.91 9.99
CA GLY A 163 3.02 -2.37 9.11
C GLY A 163 3.80 -1.28 8.37
N SER A 164 3.76 -0.01 8.78
CA SER A 164 4.27 1.08 7.90
C SER A 164 5.77 1.01 7.63
N ARG A 165 6.55 0.51 8.61
CA ARG A 165 8.03 0.54 8.64
C ARG A 165 8.56 1.97 8.43
N THR A 166 7.73 2.96 8.77
CA THR A 166 8.02 4.38 8.63
C THR A 166 7.67 5.04 9.95
N THR A 167 8.67 5.69 10.55
CA THR A 167 8.52 6.37 11.84
C THR A 167 7.50 7.49 11.73
N SER A 168 6.45 7.42 12.53
CA SER A 168 5.55 8.53 12.81
C SER A 168 5.92 9.14 14.16
N TRP A 169 5.79 10.46 14.27
CA TRP A 169 6.07 11.22 15.49
C TRP A 169 4.78 11.76 16.07
N MET A 170 4.73 11.93 17.39
CA MET A 170 3.57 12.51 18.06
C MET A 170 4.00 13.33 19.27
N GLN A 171 3.28 14.43 19.51
CA GLN A 171 3.43 15.25 20.72
C GLN A 171 2.09 15.90 21.10
N PHE A 172 1.96 16.31 22.35
CA PHE A 172 0.78 17.03 22.81
C PHE A 172 0.67 18.46 22.25
N GLY A 173 -0.57 18.95 22.19
CA GLY A 173 -0.91 20.28 21.71
C GLY A 173 -1.08 20.35 20.19
N ASN A 174 -1.71 21.44 19.74
CA ASN A 174 -1.79 21.77 18.31
C ASN A 174 -0.40 22.25 17.84
N SER A 175 0.30 21.36 17.15
CA SER A 175 1.68 21.53 16.69
C SER A 175 1.77 21.39 15.17
N ILE A 176 0.65 21.63 14.48
CA ILE A 176 0.57 21.57 13.01
C ILE A 176 1.62 22.48 12.39
N GLY A 177 2.45 21.93 11.50
CA GLY A 177 3.42 22.71 10.73
C GLY A 177 4.59 23.29 11.52
N ILE A 178 4.81 22.87 12.78
CA ILE A 178 6.02 23.30 13.50
C ILE A 178 7.26 22.65 12.89
N THR A 179 8.37 23.38 12.83
CA THR A 179 9.60 22.91 12.17
C THR A 179 10.09 21.55 12.68
N ASN A 180 10.08 21.34 14.00
CA ASN A 180 10.49 20.09 14.63
C ASN A 180 9.67 19.87 15.91
N PHE A 181 9.37 18.61 16.22
CA PHE A 181 8.73 18.23 17.47
C PHE A 181 9.77 18.22 18.61
N THR A 182 9.53 19.01 19.65
CA THR A 182 10.48 19.22 20.75
C THR A 182 9.82 19.23 22.13
N ASP A 183 8.51 18.99 22.21
CA ASP A 183 7.80 18.92 23.49
C ASP A 183 8.30 17.73 24.34
N PRO A 184 8.30 17.81 25.68
CA PRO A 184 8.69 16.67 26.53
C PRO A 184 7.88 15.38 26.31
N SER A 185 6.69 15.48 25.71
CA SER A 185 5.85 14.34 25.36
C SER A 185 6.22 13.63 24.06
N VAL A 186 7.18 14.14 23.28
CA VAL A 186 7.54 13.57 21.97
C VAL A 186 7.76 12.07 22.08
N ALA A 187 7.02 11.31 21.29
CA ALA A 187 7.25 9.89 21.06
C ALA A 187 7.22 9.56 19.58
N SER A 188 7.64 8.34 19.26
CA SER A 188 7.56 7.82 17.90
C SER A 188 7.26 6.33 17.88
N VAL A 189 6.72 5.88 16.75
CA VAL A 189 6.41 4.47 16.46
C VAL A 189 6.31 4.28 14.96
N GLU A 190 6.66 3.09 14.45
CA GLU A 190 6.60 2.77 13.02
C GLU A 190 5.22 2.33 12.54
N HIS A 191 4.20 3.18 12.75
CA HIS A 191 2.83 2.98 12.28
C HIS A 191 2.34 4.19 11.48
N TRP A 192 1.42 3.98 10.54
CA TRP A 192 0.60 5.08 10.01
C TRP A 192 -0.77 5.07 10.69
N TYR A 193 -1.35 6.24 10.93
CA TYR A 193 -2.63 6.45 11.58
C TYR A 193 -3.54 7.28 10.69
N PHE A 194 -4.78 6.83 10.50
CA PHE A 194 -5.87 7.51 9.80
C PHE A 194 -5.66 7.83 8.31
N ILE A 195 -4.44 7.96 7.81
CA ILE A 195 -4.14 8.20 6.39
C ILE A 195 -4.27 6.89 5.63
N SER A 196 -5.09 6.88 4.58
CA SER A 196 -5.35 5.67 3.78
C SER A 196 -4.94 5.79 2.32
N THR A 197 -4.99 7.00 1.74
CA THR A 197 -4.69 7.20 0.31
C THR A 197 -4.22 8.62 0.02
N VAL A 198 -3.33 8.77 -0.95
CA VAL A 198 -3.07 10.05 -1.63
C VAL A 198 -3.46 9.89 -3.10
N GLU A 199 -4.26 10.81 -3.59
CA GLU A 199 -4.68 10.90 -4.99
C GLU A 199 -3.99 12.07 -5.68
N ALA A 200 -3.63 11.91 -6.94
CA ALA A 200 -3.10 12.97 -7.79
C ALA A 200 -4.03 13.26 -8.96
N TYR A 201 -4.11 14.53 -9.35
CA TYR A 201 -4.82 14.95 -10.55
C TYR A 201 -3.88 14.86 -11.76
N LEU A 202 -4.07 13.83 -12.57
CA LEU A 202 -3.11 13.42 -13.62
C LEU A 202 -3.80 13.27 -14.98
N PRO A 203 -3.04 13.28 -16.10
CA PRO A 203 -3.59 12.95 -17.41
C PRO A 203 -4.30 11.60 -17.42
N ASN A 204 -5.37 11.46 -18.21
CA ASN A 204 -6.18 10.23 -18.28
C ASN A 204 -5.42 8.96 -18.68
N THR A 205 -4.21 9.11 -19.23
CA THR A 205 -3.29 8.02 -19.58
C THR A 205 -2.66 7.34 -18.37
N VAL A 206 -2.61 8.01 -17.21
CA VAL A 206 -2.02 7.45 -15.99
C VAL A 206 -3.02 6.52 -15.30
N LYS A 207 -2.57 5.31 -14.98
CA LYS A 207 -3.32 4.25 -14.31
C LYS A 207 -2.45 3.58 -13.24
N ALA A 208 -3.07 3.12 -12.16
CA ALA A 208 -2.40 2.52 -11.02
C ALA A 208 -2.43 0.99 -11.01
N CYS A 209 -1.46 0.38 -10.34
CA CYS A 209 -1.43 -1.05 -10.05
C CYS A 209 -1.61 -1.29 -8.55
N ALA A 210 -2.64 -2.05 -8.18
CA ALA A 210 -2.86 -2.49 -6.80
C ALA A 210 -2.01 -3.71 -6.45
N LEU A 211 -1.39 -3.72 -5.27
CA LEU A 211 -0.60 -4.83 -4.77
C LEU A 211 -1.30 -5.44 -3.55
N LEU A 212 -1.88 -6.62 -3.75
CA LEU A 212 -2.63 -7.35 -2.73
C LEU A 212 -1.70 -8.40 -2.11
N GLY A 213 -1.62 -8.41 -0.79
CA GLY A 213 -0.74 -9.36 -0.12
C GLY A 213 -0.78 -9.30 1.39
N ASP A 214 0.17 -10.04 1.97
CA ASP A 214 0.37 -10.16 3.41
C ASP A 214 1.65 -9.43 3.87
N SER A 215 2.24 -9.88 5.00
CA SER A 215 3.45 -9.29 5.59
C SER A 215 4.63 -9.21 4.63
N ILE A 216 4.72 -10.08 3.62
CA ILE A 216 5.83 -10.10 2.67
C ILE A 216 5.71 -8.90 1.70
N THR A 217 4.51 -8.62 1.20
CA THR A 217 4.26 -7.44 0.34
C THR A 217 4.20 -6.16 1.15
N ASP A 218 3.69 -6.23 2.37
CA ASP A 218 3.69 -5.13 3.33
C ASP A 218 5.13 -4.71 3.72
N GLY A 219 6.08 -5.67 3.74
CA GLY A 219 7.52 -5.39 3.83
C GLY A 219 8.20 -5.80 5.13
N ARG A 220 7.66 -6.77 5.86
CA ARG A 220 8.34 -7.33 7.06
C ARG A 220 9.74 -7.84 6.69
N GLY A 221 10.78 -7.39 7.39
CA GLY A 221 12.18 -7.74 7.05
C GLY A 221 12.89 -6.70 6.18
N SER A 222 12.20 -5.63 5.76
CA SER A 222 12.82 -4.42 5.21
C SER A 222 13.35 -3.52 6.33
N ASP A 223 14.17 -2.53 5.97
CA ASP A 223 14.68 -1.55 6.93
C ASP A 223 13.67 -0.43 7.16
N ASN A 224 13.54 0.01 8.41
CA ASN A 224 12.71 1.17 8.75
C ASN A 224 13.21 2.43 8.02
N ASN A 225 12.27 3.25 7.53
CA ASN A 225 12.51 4.51 6.84
C ASN A 225 13.31 4.41 5.53
N LYS A 226 13.51 3.21 4.97
CA LYS A 226 14.27 3.02 3.72
C LYS A 226 13.39 2.76 2.50
N ASN A 227 12.15 2.28 2.69
CA ASN A 227 11.29 1.83 1.60
C ASN A 227 12.07 0.89 0.65
N ASN A 228 12.62 -0.20 1.21
CA ASN A 228 13.38 -1.23 0.49
C ASN A 228 12.69 -2.60 0.54
N ARG A 229 11.36 -2.59 0.55
CA ARG A 229 10.47 -3.74 0.26
C ARG A 229 10.29 -3.93 -1.25
N TRP A 230 9.87 -5.11 -1.68
CA TRP A 230 9.82 -5.41 -3.13
C TRP A 230 8.94 -4.46 -3.95
N PRO A 231 7.78 -3.93 -3.47
CA PRO A 231 7.00 -2.94 -4.22
C PRO A 231 7.78 -1.66 -4.49
N ASP A 232 8.50 -1.19 -3.49
CA ASP A 232 9.27 0.03 -3.53
C ASP A 232 10.48 -0.08 -4.46
N LEU A 233 11.13 -1.25 -4.45
CA LEU A 233 12.26 -1.56 -5.33
C LEU A 233 11.78 -1.79 -6.78
N LEU A 234 10.61 -2.40 -6.97
CA LEU A 234 9.97 -2.53 -8.29
C LEU A 234 9.65 -1.15 -8.86
N LEU A 235 9.03 -0.26 -8.08
CA LEU A 235 8.75 1.11 -8.49
C LEU A 235 10.04 1.83 -8.93
N THR A 236 11.10 1.73 -8.12
CA THR A 236 12.40 2.33 -8.44
C THR A 236 12.94 1.81 -9.77
N ARG A 237 12.84 0.50 -10.03
CA ARG A 237 13.24 -0.12 -11.30
C ARG A 237 12.38 0.34 -12.48
N MET A 238 11.06 0.44 -12.30
CA MET A 238 10.14 0.92 -13.33
C MET A 238 10.45 2.37 -13.71
N GLN A 239 10.81 3.21 -12.73
CA GLN A 239 11.16 4.61 -12.95
C GLN A 239 12.58 4.83 -13.51
N SER A 240 13.51 3.90 -13.29
CA SER A 240 14.88 3.98 -13.83
C SER A 240 15.04 3.35 -15.22
N THR A 241 14.01 2.70 -15.75
CA THR A 241 14.05 2.07 -17.07
C THR A 241 13.91 3.15 -18.15
N ASP A 242 15.04 3.65 -18.65
CA ASP A 242 15.12 4.67 -19.71
C ASP A 242 14.39 4.26 -21.02
N SER A 243 14.07 2.97 -21.16
CA SER A 243 13.55 2.37 -22.40
C SER A 243 12.03 2.46 -22.57
N ASN A 244 11.25 2.75 -21.51
CA ASN A 244 9.80 2.79 -21.60
C ASN A 244 9.16 3.83 -20.66
N ALA A 245 8.90 5.02 -21.20
CA ALA A 245 8.28 6.13 -20.48
C ALA A 245 6.87 5.82 -19.94
N ALA A 246 6.17 4.79 -20.43
CA ALA A 246 4.86 4.42 -19.89
C ALA A 246 5.00 3.71 -18.52
N LEU A 247 6.04 2.90 -18.33
CA LEU A 247 6.26 2.17 -17.08
C LEU A 247 6.58 3.10 -15.91
N SER A 248 7.34 4.16 -16.15
CA SER A 248 7.69 5.15 -15.12
C SER A 248 6.49 5.99 -14.65
N GLN A 249 5.34 5.87 -15.32
CA GLN A 249 4.10 6.58 -15.00
C GLN A 249 3.09 5.70 -14.26
N ILE A 250 3.40 4.45 -13.90
CA ILE A 250 2.47 3.57 -13.18
C ILE A 250 2.71 3.70 -11.67
N PRO A 251 1.80 4.33 -10.91
CA PRO A 251 1.84 4.31 -9.46
C PRO A 251 1.59 2.88 -8.94
N LEU A 252 2.31 2.48 -7.90
CA LEU A 252 2.11 1.20 -7.22
C LEU A 252 1.42 1.42 -5.87
N LEU A 253 0.28 0.76 -5.66
CA LEU A 253 -0.56 0.92 -4.48
C LEU A 253 -0.41 -0.30 -3.57
N ASN A 254 0.42 -0.17 -2.52
CA ASN A 254 0.59 -1.25 -1.57
C ASN A 254 -0.67 -1.38 -0.69
N GLN A 255 -1.45 -2.43 -0.96
CA GLN A 255 -2.68 -2.80 -0.24
C GLN A 255 -2.46 -4.09 0.56
N ALA A 256 -1.22 -4.39 0.92
CA ALA A 256 -0.89 -5.52 1.76
C ALA A 256 -0.94 -5.16 3.25
N ALA A 257 -1.10 -6.17 4.10
CA ALA A 257 -1.02 -6.01 5.54
C ALA A 257 -0.42 -7.24 6.21
N GLY A 258 0.38 -7.01 7.25
CA GLY A 258 0.93 -8.09 8.07
C GLY A 258 -0.14 -9.09 8.53
N GLY A 259 0.18 -10.38 8.47
CA GLY A 259 -0.73 -11.45 8.91
C GLY A 259 -2.04 -11.57 8.11
N ASN A 260 -2.22 -10.82 7.01
CA ASN A 260 -3.44 -10.90 6.22
C ASN A 260 -3.62 -12.27 5.58
N ARG A 261 -4.88 -12.66 5.39
CA ARG A 261 -5.29 -13.95 4.86
C ARG A 261 -6.38 -13.74 3.83
N ILE A 262 -6.48 -14.67 2.89
CA ILE A 262 -7.50 -14.61 1.85
C ILE A 262 -8.87 -15.02 2.38
N LEU A 263 -8.92 -16.02 3.26
CA LEU A 263 -10.15 -16.70 3.65
C LEU A 263 -10.76 -16.23 4.98
N HIS A 264 -9.96 -15.61 5.86
CA HIS A 264 -10.34 -15.34 7.25
C HIS A 264 -9.70 -14.06 7.78
N ASP A 265 -10.45 -13.25 8.54
CA ASP A 265 -9.89 -12.06 9.20
C ASP A 265 -8.76 -12.44 10.17
N SER A 266 -7.71 -11.63 10.25
CA SER A 266 -6.60 -11.77 11.20
C SER A 266 -6.21 -10.38 11.73
N LEU A 267 -4.97 -9.92 11.53
CA LEU A 267 -4.59 -8.52 11.85
C LEU A 267 -5.34 -7.49 10.97
N GLY A 268 -6.09 -7.95 9.97
CA GLY A 268 -7.03 -7.16 9.18
C GLY A 268 -8.09 -8.05 8.52
N PRO A 269 -9.11 -7.47 7.86
CA PRO A 269 -10.15 -8.22 7.15
C PRO A 269 -9.58 -9.12 6.06
N SER A 270 -10.24 -10.25 5.80
CA SER A 270 -9.85 -11.18 4.74
C SER A 270 -9.76 -10.49 3.36
N LEU A 271 -8.86 -10.93 2.49
CA LEU A 271 -8.76 -10.35 1.14
C LEU A 271 -10.09 -10.41 0.39
N LEU A 272 -10.83 -11.52 0.51
CA LEU A 272 -12.13 -11.69 -0.15
C LEU A 272 -13.17 -10.65 0.28
N SER A 273 -13.15 -10.21 1.54
CA SER A 273 -14.09 -9.23 2.07
C SER A 273 -13.67 -7.79 1.78
N ARG A 274 -12.38 -7.53 1.50
CA ARG A 274 -11.86 -6.17 1.29
C ARG A 274 -11.58 -5.80 -0.17
N ILE A 275 -11.76 -6.69 -1.14
CA ILE A 275 -11.43 -6.39 -2.54
C ILE A 275 -12.22 -5.19 -3.12
N ASP A 276 -13.48 -5.02 -2.71
CA ASP A 276 -14.29 -3.87 -3.12
C ASP A 276 -13.67 -2.57 -2.59
N ARG A 277 -13.29 -2.58 -1.31
CA ARG A 277 -12.71 -1.43 -0.63
C ARG A 277 -11.31 -1.11 -1.15
N ASP A 278 -10.46 -2.11 -1.29
CA ASP A 278 -9.01 -1.96 -1.50
C ASP A 278 -8.57 -2.05 -2.97
N VAL A 279 -9.51 -2.35 -3.87
CA VAL A 279 -9.27 -2.34 -5.33
C VAL A 279 -10.37 -1.60 -6.09
N LEU A 280 -11.62 -2.03 -5.95
CA LEU A 280 -12.69 -1.53 -6.84
C LEU A 280 -13.13 -0.09 -6.53
N ALA A 281 -13.01 0.34 -5.27
CA ALA A 281 -13.30 1.70 -4.83
C ALA A 281 -12.10 2.65 -4.95
N HIS A 282 -10.94 2.13 -5.39
CA HIS A 282 -9.73 2.92 -5.61
C HIS A 282 -9.74 3.55 -7.00
N THR A 283 -9.25 4.79 -7.07
CA THR A 283 -9.41 5.58 -8.28
C THR A 283 -8.36 5.16 -9.32
N GLN A 284 -8.86 4.72 -10.49
CA GLN A 284 -8.05 4.39 -11.66
C GLN A 284 -7.04 3.24 -11.48
N VAL A 285 -7.38 2.24 -10.65
CA VAL A 285 -6.71 0.95 -10.66
C VAL A 285 -6.98 0.23 -11.99
N HIS A 286 -5.92 -0.21 -12.65
CA HIS A 286 -5.99 -0.92 -13.93
C HIS A 286 -5.34 -2.31 -13.88
N TRP A 287 -4.32 -2.51 -13.02
CA TRP A 287 -3.71 -3.82 -12.80
C TRP A 287 -3.79 -4.21 -11.32
N ALA A 288 -3.75 -5.51 -11.05
CA ALA A 288 -3.58 -6.04 -9.70
C ALA A 288 -2.49 -7.12 -9.67
N ILE A 289 -1.59 -7.06 -8.70
CA ILE A 289 -0.69 -8.16 -8.34
C ILE A 289 -1.24 -8.81 -7.07
N LEU A 290 -1.48 -10.12 -7.12
CA LEU A 290 -1.95 -10.91 -5.99
C LEU A 290 -0.83 -11.82 -5.47
N PHE A 291 -0.29 -11.47 -4.31
CA PHE A 291 0.74 -12.22 -3.61
C PHE A 291 0.35 -12.44 -2.14
N GLU A 292 -0.53 -13.41 -1.90
CA GLU A 292 -1.07 -13.73 -0.58
C GLU A 292 -1.39 -15.23 -0.46
N GLY A 293 -1.52 -15.74 0.75
CA GLY A 293 -2.00 -17.10 1.04
C GLY A 293 -1.09 -17.90 1.98
N VAL A 294 0.10 -17.39 2.29
CA VAL A 294 1.03 -18.07 3.20
C VAL A 294 0.44 -18.20 4.61
N ASN A 295 -0.26 -17.17 5.09
CA ASN A 295 -0.88 -17.16 6.40
C ASN A 295 -2.11 -18.08 6.48
N ASP A 296 -2.86 -18.26 5.38
CA ASP A 296 -3.96 -19.23 5.32
C ASP A 296 -3.44 -20.66 5.54
N ILE A 297 -2.35 -21.03 4.87
CA ILE A 297 -1.70 -22.34 5.01
C ILE A 297 -1.01 -22.48 6.37
N GLY A 298 -0.22 -21.47 6.74
CA GLY A 298 0.61 -21.45 7.95
C GLY A 298 -0.17 -21.43 9.26
N THR A 299 -1.37 -20.85 9.27
CA THR A 299 -2.23 -20.82 10.47
C THR A 299 -3.22 -21.97 10.54
N ALA A 300 -3.47 -22.66 9.43
CA ALA A 300 -4.35 -23.83 9.41
C ALA A 300 -3.73 -25.01 10.18
N ASP A 301 -4.60 -25.83 10.78
CA ASP A 301 -4.25 -27.10 11.42
C ASP A 301 -3.48 -28.01 10.45
N THR A 302 -2.51 -28.78 10.95
CA THR A 302 -1.59 -29.57 10.12
C THR A 302 -2.16 -30.92 9.68
N SER A 303 -3.39 -31.28 10.05
CA SER A 303 -3.98 -32.53 9.57
C SER A 303 -4.20 -32.49 8.04
N PRO A 304 -3.98 -33.62 7.34
CA PRO A 304 -4.19 -33.69 5.89
C PRO A 304 -5.59 -33.24 5.44
N THR A 305 -6.62 -33.51 6.25
CA THR A 305 -7.99 -33.07 5.97
C THR A 305 -8.11 -31.55 5.98
N ASN A 306 -7.62 -30.88 7.02
CA ASN A 306 -7.72 -29.41 7.13
C ASN A 306 -6.86 -28.72 6.07
N GLN A 307 -5.65 -29.23 5.81
CA GLN A 307 -4.77 -28.71 4.77
C GLN A 307 -5.34 -28.91 3.36
N THR A 308 -6.01 -30.04 3.11
CA THR A 308 -6.78 -30.27 1.87
C THR A 308 -7.87 -29.21 1.71
N VAL A 309 -8.68 -29.00 2.76
CA VAL A 309 -9.77 -28.01 2.76
C VAL A 309 -9.24 -26.59 2.56
N THR A 310 -8.16 -26.20 3.24
CA THR A 310 -7.53 -24.88 3.10
C THR A 310 -7.08 -24.62 1.67
N GLY A 311 -6.31 -25.55 1.08
CA GLY A 311 -5.85 -25.38 -0.31
C GLY A 311 -7.00 -25.35 -1.33
N ASP A 312 -8.03 -26.18 -1.14
CA ASP A 312 -9.21 -26.16 -2.02
C ASP A 312 -9.97 -24.83 -1.93
N ARG A 313 -10.09 -24.27 -0.72
CA ARG A 313 -10.73 -22.96 -0.50
C ARG A 313 -9.89 -21.83 -1.06
N LEU A 314 -8.56 -21.85 -0.92
CA LEU A 314 -7.66 -20.87 -1.51
C LEU A 314 -7.79 -20.83 -3.04
N ILE A 315 -7.76 -22.00 -3.69
CA ILE A 315 -7.94 -22.11 -5.14
C ILE A 315 -9.28 -21.51 -5.59
N ARG A 316 -10.37 -21.80 -4.86
CA ARG A 316 -11.69 -21.22 -5.16
C ARG A 316 -11.71 -19.71 -4.92
N ALA A 317 -11.05 -19.23 -3.87
CA ALA A 317 -10.95 -17.81 -3.55
C ALA A 317 -10.19 -17.04 -4.64
N TYR A 318 -9.05 -17.55 -5.13
CA TYR A 318 -8.35 -16.97 -6.28
C TYR A 318 -9.27 -16.83 -7.49
N ARG A 319 -10.06 -17.86 -7.80
CA ARG A 319 -11.04 -17.79 -8.90
C ARG A 319 -12.07 -16.69 -8.68
N GLN A 320 -12.60 -16.55 -7.48
CA GLN A 320 -13.56 -15.49 -7.16
C GLN A 320 -12.94 -14.10 -7.28
N ILE A 321 -11.74 -13.91 -6.74
CA ILE A 321 -10.99 -12.64 -6.82
C ILE A 321 -10.77 -12.26 -8.28
N VAL A 322 -10.18 -13.15 -9.07
CA VAL A 322 -9.89 -12.90 -10.48
C VAL A 322 -11.17 -12.66 -11.28
N THR A 323 -12.22 -13.46 -11.05
CA THR A 323 -13.53 -13.25 -11.72
C THR A 323 -14.08 -11.84 -11.46
N ARG A 324 -13.98 -11.35 -10.22
CA ARG A 324 -14.52 -10.04 -9.85
C ARG A 324 -13.69 -8.89 -10.42
N LEU A 325 -12.37 -9.02 -10.46
CA LEU A 325 -11.48 -8.01 -11.06
C LEU A 325 -11.59 -7.99 -12.59
N HIS A 326 -11.64 -9.15 -13.23
CA HIS A 326 -11.90 -9.26 -14.68
C HIS A 326 -13.25 -8.70 -15.09
N ALA A 327 -14.28 -8.79 -14.24
CA ALA A 327 -15.61 -8.23 -14.53
C ALA A 327 -15.59 -6.70 -14.71
N VAL A 328 -14.56 -6.01 -14.20
CA VAL A 328 -14.34 -4.57 -14.40
C VAL A 328 -13.10 -4.28 -15.27
N GLY A 329 -12.54 -5.30 -15.93
CA GLY A 329 -11.41 -5.15 -16.85
C GLY A 329 -10.05 -4.96 -16.19
N ILE A 330 -9.87 -5.40 -14.94
CA ILE A 330 -8.57 -5.36 -14.24
C ILE A 330 -7.85 -6.70 -14.46
N PRO A 331 -6.80 -6.78 -15.29
CA PRO A 331 -5.88 -7.91 -15.32
C PRO A 331 -5.23 -8.18 -13.95
N VAL A 332 -5.07 -9.47 -13.63
CA VAL A 332 -4.55 -9.96 -12.35
C VAL A 332 -3.31 -10.82 -12.58
N PHE A 333 -2.20 -10.40 -11.98
CA PHE A 333 -0.93 -11.13 -11.98
C PHE A 333 -0.80 -11.90 -10.67
N GLY A 334 -0.72 -13.23 -10.74
CA GLY A 334 -0.60 -14.09 -9.57
C GLY A 334 0.86 -14.34 -9.20
N ALA A 335 1.23 -14.16 -7.95
CA ALA A 335 2.54 -14.55 -7.45
C ALA A 335 2.46 -15.86 -6.65
N THR A 336 3.41 -16.76 -6.89
CA THR A 336 3.51 -18.03 -6.14
C THR A 336 3.88 -17.77 -4.68
N ILE A 337 3.27 -18.52 -3.76
CA ILE A 337 3.52 -18.47 -2.31
C ILE A 337 4.96 -18.93 -2.03
N THR A 338 5.76 -18.09 -1.36
CA THR A 338 7.17 -18.36 -1.04
C THR A 338 7.33 -19.45 0.03
N PRO A 339 8.54 -20.02 0.19
CA PRO A 339 8.84 -21.01 1.21
C PRO A 339 8.37 -20.62 2.63
N LEU A 340 7.96 -21.62 3.41
CA LEU A 340 7.45 -21.48 4.79
C LEU A 340 8.09 -22.47 5.79
N GLY A 341 9.11 -23.20 5.34
CA GLY A 341 9.81 -24.22 6.11
C GLY A 341 10.98 -23.67 6.93
N THR A 342 11.42 -24.47 7.90
CA THR A 342 12.61 -24.19 8.72
C THR A 342 13.78 -25.07 8.27
N PRO A 343 15.00 -24.51 8.07
CA PRO A 343 16.20 -25.33 7.86
C PRO A 343 16.44 -26.31 9.02
N ALA A 344 16.85 -27.56 8.72
CA ALA A 344 16.97 -28.62 9.72
C ALA A 344 17.87 -28.31 10.94
N ASN A 345 18.86 -27.42 10.76
CA ASN A 345 19.84 -27.04 11.80
C ASN A 345 19.59 -25.63 12.36
N ALA A 346 18.42 -25.04 12.14
CA ALA A 346 18.12 -23.69 12.61
C ALA A 346 17.91 -23.64 14.13
N SER A 347 18.35 -22.54 14.75
CA SER A 347 18.11 -22.24 16.16
C SER A 347 16.72 -21.67 16.44
N VAL A 348 16.07 -21.12 15.40
CA VAL A 348 14.70 -20.61 15.42
C VAL A 348 13.85 -21.55 14.59
N VAL A 349 12.70 -21.97 15.12
CA VAL A 349 11.73 -22.80 14.37
C VAL A 349 10.63 -21.90 13.88
N GLN A 350 10.43 -21.85 12.56
CA GLN A 350 9.31 -21.15 11.94
C GLN A 350 8.01 -21.91 12.24
N PRO A 351 7.02 -21.30 12.94
CA PRO A 351 5.76 -21.95 13.30
C PRO A 351 4.96 -22.52 12.12
N TYR A 352 5.17 -22.02 10.91
CA TYR A 352 4.49 -22.51 9.71
C TYR A 352 5.09 -23.81 9.16
N SER A 353 6.32 -24.15 9.54
CA SER A 353 7.06 -25.28 9.00
C SER A 353 6.42 -26.62 9.37
N ASP A 354 5.76 -27.25 8.39
CA ASP A 354 5.17 -28.58 8.51
C ASP A 354 5.09 -29.27 7.13
N PRO A 355 5.37 -30.57 7.01
CA PRO A 355 5.33 -31.27 5.72
C PRO A 355 3.96 -31.27 5.02
N GLU A 356 2.85 -31.21 5.75
CA GLU A 356 1.51 -31.16 5.14
C GLU A 356 1.17 -29.75 4.64
N ARG A 357 1.63 -28.71 5.36
CA ARG A 357 1.55 -27.32 4.90
C ARG A 357 2.37 -27.11 3.64
N GLU A 358 3.58 -27.67 3.57
CA GLU A 358 4.41 -27.61 2.36
C GLU A 358 3.75 -28.33 1.17
N ARG A 359 3.16 -29.52 1.39
CA ARG A 359 2.36 -30.20 0.35
C ARG A 359 1.22 -29.32 -0.16
N THR A 360 0.53 -28.63 0.74
CA THR A 360 -0.55 -27.71 0.36
C THR A 360 -0.03 -26.50 -0.40
N ARG A 361 1.08 -25.89 0.03
CA ARG A 361 1.73 -24.79 -0.67
C ARG A 361 2.13 -25.18 -2.09
N GLN A 362 2.77 -26.33 -2.27
CA GLN A 362 3.16 -26.83 -3.60
C GLN A 362 1.94 -27.08 -4.49
N ARG A 363 0.86 -27.66 -3.95
CA ARG A 363 -0.39 -27.87 -4.68
C ARG A 363 -1.00 -26.53 -5.13
N VAL A 364 -1.03 -25.53 -4.26
CA VAL A 364 -1.53 -24.19 -4.57
C VAL A 364 -0.62 -23.47 -5.58
N ASN A 365 0.70 -23.57 -5.46
CA ASN A 365 1.63 -22.97 -6.40
C ASN A 365 1.58 -23.62 -7.78
N THR A 366 1.40 -24.94 -7.86
CA THR A 366 1.17 -25.66 -9.12
C THR A 366 -0.07 -25.09 -9.81
N PHE A 367 -1.15 -24.88 -9.04
CA PHE A 367 -2.35 -24.24 -9.55
C PHE A 367 -2.09 -22.81 -10.06
N ILE A 368 -1.35 -21.98 -9.31
CA ILE A 368 -1.02 -20.61 -9.72
C ILE A 368 -0.28 -20.62 -11.07
N ARG A 369 0.69 -21.52 -11.24
CA ARG A 369 1.50 -21.64 -12.47
C ARG A 369 0.72 -22.16 -13.68
N GLU A 370 -0.10 -23.19 -13.48
CA GLU A 370 -0.60 -24.01 -14.59
C GLU A 370 -2.07 -23.79 -14.94
N SER A 371 -2.86 -23.18 -14.05
CA SER A 371 -4.32 -23.10 -14.23
C SER A 371 -4.78 -22.20 -15.37
N GLY A 372 -3.92 -21.30 -15.87
CA GLY A 372 -4.29 -20.24 -16.82
C GLY A 372 -5.28 -19.23 -16.23
N LEU A 373 -5.45 -19.18 -14.91
CA LEU A 373 -6.37 -18.25 -14.24
C LEU A 373 -5.85 -16.81 -14.30
N PHE A 374 -4.55 -16.62 -14.08
CA PHE A 374 -3.92 -15.31 -14.00
C PHE A 374 -3.42 -14.83 -15.37
N ASP A 375 -3.47 -13.52 -15.60
CA ASP A 375 -3.01 -12.91 -16.85
C ASP A 375 -1.48 -12.96 -17.00
N ALA A 376 -0.77 -13.07 -15.89
CA ALA A 376 0.65 -13.39 -15.80
C ALA A 376 0.97 -14.04 -14.45
N VAL A 377 2.08 -14.78 -14.38
CA VAL A 377 2.54 -15.42 -13.14
C VAL A 377 3.92 -14.90 -12.76
N LEU A 378 4.07 -14.48 -11.51
CA LEU A 378 5.34 -14.12 -10.88
C LEU A 378 5.80 -15.29 -10.01
N ASP A 379 6.81 -16.04 -10.46
CA ASP A 379 7.29 -17.24 -9.73
C ASP A 379 8.26 -16.87 -8.59
N PHE A 380 7.75 -16.12 -7.61
CA PHE A 380 8.49 -15.69 -6.42
C PHE A 380 8.99 -16.84 -5.56
N ASP A 381 8.34 -18.01 -5.60
CA ASP A 381 8.82 -19.24 -4.97
C ASP A 381 10.16 -19.66 -5.59
N ALA A 382 10.25 -19.74 -6.91
CA ALA A 382 11.49 -20.11 -7.58
C ALA A 382 12.63 -19.11 -7.34
N VAL A 383 12.30 -17.83 -7.16
CA VAL A 383 13.28 -16.77 -6.85
C VAL A 383 13.91 -16.98 -5.47
N LEU A 384 13.08 -17.25 -4.45
CA LEU A 384 13.53 -17.24 -3.06
C LEU A 384 13.89 -18.59 -2.47
N ARG A 385 13.38 -19.70 -3.03
CA ARG A 385 13.61 -21.03 -2.47
C ARG A 385 15.05 -21.50 -2.60
N ASP A 386 15.50 -22.22 -1.58
CA ASP A 386 16.77 -22.92 -1.64
C ASP A 386 16.71 -24.02 -2.72
N PRO A 387 17.72 -24.13 -3.61
CA PRO A 387 17.71 -25.14 -4.67
C PRO A 387 17.88 -26.57 -4.13
N GLU A 388 18.49 -26.74 -2.96
CA GLU A 388 18.72 -28.05 -2.34
C GLU A 388 17.56 -28.45 -1.40
N ASP A 389 16.88 -27.46 -0.81
CA ASP A 389 15.65 -27.66 -0.04
C ASP A 389 14.56 -26.62 -0.40
N PRO A 390 13.72 -26.91 -1.42
CA PRO A 390 12.70 -25.98 -1.90
C PRO A 390 11.62 -25.56 -0.87
N ALA A 391 11.58 -26.20 0.30
CA ALA A 391 10.66 -25.85 1.38
C ALA A 391 11.15 -24.66 2.22
N VAL A 392 12.43 -24.25 2.10
CA VAL A 392 13.03 -23.15 2.87
C VAL A 392 13.50 -22.00 1.99
N LEU A 393 13.62 -20.82 2.57
CA LEU A 393 14.25 -19.66 1.92
C LEU A 393 15.74 -19.91 1.76
N ARG A 394 16.34 -19.39 0.66
CA ARG A 394 17.80 -19.27 0.56
C ARG A 394 18.32 -18.45 1.73
N ALA A 395 19.40 -18.92 2.35
CA ALA A 395 19.99 -18.27 3.51
C ALA A 395 20.36 -16.79 3.27
N GLU A 396 20.75 -16.42 2.05
CA GLU A 396 21.08 -15.03 1.71
C GLU A 396 19.85 -14.10 1.64
N PHE A 397 18.66 -14.65 1.47
CA PHE A 397 17.40 -13.91 1.36
C PHE A 397 16.57 -13.96 2.64
N ASP A 398 16.92 -14.80 3.61
CA ASP A 398 16.19 -14.93 4.86
C ASP A 398 16.51 -13.78 5.84
N SER A 399 15.48 -13.22 6.47
CA SER A 399 15.62 -12.25 7.57
C SER A 399 16.04 -12.89 8.90
N GLY A 400 16.02 -14.22 8.98
CA GLY A 400 16.37 -15.02 10.15
C GLY A 400 15.15 -15.67 10.84
N ASP A 401 13.95 -15.47 10.31
CA ASP A 401 12.72 -16.12 10.80
C ASP A 401 12.18 -17.21 9.87
N HIS A 402 12.89 -17.48 8.77
CA HIS A 402 12.61 -18.50 7.77
C HIS A 402 11.26 -18.33 7.03
N LEU A 403 10.66 -17.15 7.09
CA LEU A 403 9.42 -16.82 6.38
C LEU A 403 9.53 -15.52 5.60
N HIS A 404 10.12 -14.48 6.20
CA HIS A 404 10.19 -13.16 5.60
C HIS A 404 11.52 -12.93 4.89
N PRO A 405 11.48 -12.41 3.65
CA PRO A 405 12.69 -11.96 2.97
C PRO A 405 13.35 -10.81 3.72
N ASN A 406 14.67 -10.79 3.73
CA ASN A 406 15.45 -9.59 4.01
C ASN A 406 15.48 -8.68 2.77
N VAL A 407 16.16 -7.53 2.86
CA VAL A 407 16.29 -6.56 1.76
C VAL A 407 16.84 -7.17 0.48
N LYS A 408 17.81 -8.11 0.54
CA LYS A 408 18.33 -8.78 -0.66
C LYS A 408 17.30 -9.68 -1.31
N GLY A 409 16.49 -10.38 -0.51
CA GLY A 409 15.37 -11.16 -1.01
C GLY A 409 14.33 -10.26 -1.70
N TYR A 410 14.02 -9.10 -1.12
CA TYR A 410 13.12 -8.13 -1.75
C TYR A 410 13.67 -7.54 -3.05
N GLU A 411 14.98 -7.29 -3.13
CA GLU A 411 15.63 -6.89 -4.38
C GLU A 411 15.53 -7.99 -5.44
N ALA A 412 15.77 -9.25 -5.07
CA ALA A 412 15.62 -10.38 -5.98
C ALA A 412 14.19 -10.51 -6.53
N LEU A 413 13.17 -10.33 -5.68
CA LEU A 413 11.76 -10.29 -6.11
C LEU A 413 11.52 -9.16 -7.12
N ALA A 414 11.93 -7.93 -6.79
CA ALA A 414 11.72 -6.76 -7.65
C ALA A 414 12.43 -6.89 -9.02
N VAL A 415 13.63 -7.48 -9.05
CA VAL A 415 14.37 -7.76 -10.29
C VAL A 415 13.71 -8.86 -11.12
N SER A 416 13.09 -9.84 -10.48
CA SER A 416 12.46 -10.99 -11.17
C SER A 416 11.19 -10.64 -11.96
N VAL A 417 10.53 -9.52 -11.63
CA VAL A 417 9.28 -9.12 -12.30
C VAL A 417 9.56 -8.78 -13.76
N ASP A 418 8.90 -9.47 -14.69
CA ASP A 418 8.88 -9.08 -16.09
C ASP A 418 7.99 -7.84 -16.25
N LEU A 419 8.57 -6.71 -16.65
CA LEU A 419 7.83 -5.45 -16.74
C LEU A 419 6.86 -5.41 -17.93
N GLU A 420 7.00 -6.33 -18.90
CA GLU A 420 6.09 -6.42 -20.04
C GLU A 420 4.66 -6.82 -19.61
N ILE A 421 4.47 -7.33 -18.38
CA ILE A 421 3.13 -7.61 -17.85
C ILE A 421 2.24 -6.35 -17.81
N PHE A 422 2.81 -5.16 -17.65
CA PHE A 422 2.08 -3.89 -17.63
C PHE A 422 1.64 -3.40 -19.02
N SER A 423 1.98 -4.13 -20.08
CA SER A 423 1.45 -3.89 -21.43
C SER A 423 0.14 -4.63 -21.73
N ARG A 424 -0.29 -5.51 -20.81
CA ARG A 424 -1.47 -6.36 -20.95
C ARG A 424 -2.77 -5.66 -20.63
#